data_AF-A0A5N6N6A5-F1
#
_entry.id   AF-A0A5N6N6A5-F1
#
_cell.length_a   1.000
_cell.length_b   1.000
_cell.length_c   1.000
_cell.angle_alpha   90.00
_cell.angle_beta   90.00
_cell.angle_gamma   90.00
#
_symmetry.space_group_name_H-M   'P 1'
#
loop_
_entity.id
_entity.type
_entity.pdbx_description
1 polymer ?
#
loop_
_entity_poly.entity_id
_entity_poly.type
_entity_poly.pdbx_seq_one_letter_code
_entity_poly.pdbx_strand_id
1 'polypeptide(L)'
;MVSEEGSPRSPEAKLGMEVEELWDTQEPQLTPTEKLNACFESIPVSEFPHASSSKVIEIKSDASLGEAVRLLSQHKILSAPVVDVDAPEDASWIDRYLGMVEFAGIVVWILHQSEKNDEDTTRPAVVAAANGMYSPRYRSLQPGSPKTAGNFFELLTSSDFYKNTKVKDISGSFRWAPFLALQTSNSFLTMLLLLSKYRMKSVPVVDPGDKR
;
A
#
# COMPACT_ATOMS: atom_id res chain seq x y z
N MET A 1 -15.29 46.20 -5.40
CA MET A 1 -15.66 44.83 -5.81
C MET A 1 -14.57 43.94 -5.25
N VAL A 2 -14.86 43.22 -4.18
CA VAL A 2 -13.92 42.27 -3.58
C VAL A 2 -13.90 41.07 -4.50
N SER A 3 -12.76 40.77 -5.10
CA SER A 3 -12.55 39.55 -5.87
C SER A 3 -12.69 38.37 -4.90
N GLU A 4 -13.74 37.58 -5.05
CA GLU A 4 -13.79 36.25 -4.44
C GLU A 4 -12.75 35.38 -5.16
N GLU A 5 -11.52 35.40 -4.68
CA GLU A 5 -10.54 34.36 -5.00
C GLU A 5 -11.14 33.03 -4.53
N GLY A 6 -11.34 32.14 -5.51
CA GLY A 6 -12.20 30.98 -5.39
C GLY A 6 -11.74 30.04 -4.29
N SER A 7 -12.57 29.88 -3.27
CA SER A 7 -12.36 28.90 -2.20
C SER A 7 -12.10 27.51 -2.82
N PRO A 8 -11.06 26.77 -2.40
CA PRO A 8 -10.66 25.52 -3.01
C PRO A 8 -11.78 24.48 -3.02
N ARG A 9 -12.02 23.88 -4.19
CA ARG A 9 -13.12 22.94 -4.43
C ARG A 9 -13.00 21.61 -3.69
N SER A 10 -11.81 21.26 -3.19
CA SER A 10 -11.57 20.07 -2.36
C SER A 10 -10.47 20.30 -1.33
N PRO A 11 -10.40 19.50 -0.25
CA PRO A 11 -9.32 19.55 0.72
C PRO A 11 -7.93 19.36 0.10
N GLU A 12 -7.80 18.52 -0.92
CA GLU A 12 -6.54 18.27 -1.63
C GLU A 12 -6.11 19.47 -2.47
N ALA A 13 -7.07 20.22 -3.03
CA ALA A 13 -6.78 21.42 -3.80
C ALA A 13 -6.16 22.53 -2.93
N LYS A 14 -6.46 22.56 -1.63
CA LYS A 14 -5.85 23.51 -0.67
C LYS A 14 -4.33 23.33 -0.62
N LEU A 15 -3.88 22.08 -0.51
CA LEU A 15 -2.46 21.76 -0.44
C LEU A 15 -1.71 22.18 -1.72
N GLY A 16 -2.35 22.01 -2.89
CA GLY A 16 -1.80 22.47 -4.16
C GLY A 16 -1.64 23.99 -4.22
N MET A 17 -2.67 24.74 -3.78
CA MET A 17 -2.62 26.20 -3.72
C MET A 17 -1.54 26.70 -2.75
N GLU A 18 -1.38 26.05 -1.60
CA GLU A 18 -0.34 26.39 -0.62
C GLU A 18 1.07 26.22 -1.18
N VAL A 19 1.31 25.15 -1.96
CA VAL A 19 2.59 24.98 -2.67
C VAL A 19 2.82 26.09 -3.70
N GLU A 20 1.78 26.51 -4.42
CA GLU A 20 1.87 27.61 -5.40
C GLU A 20 2.18 28.95 -4.72
N GLU A 21 1.53 29.27 -3.60
CA GLU A 21 1.80 30.47 -2.80
C GLU A 21 3.23 30.49 -2.24
N LEU A 22 3.69 29.35 -1.72
CA LEU A 22 5.07 29.20 -1.28
C LEU A 22 6.04 29.34 -2.45
N TRP A 23 5.71 28.79 -3.62
CA TRP A 23 6.55 28.96 -4.80
C TRP A 23 6.72 30.43 -5.17
N ASP A 24 5.67 31.24 -5.15
CA ASP A 24 5.76 32.64 -5.55
C ASP A 24 6.56 33.51 -4.57
N THR A 25 6.67 33.10 -3.31
CA THR A 25 7.36 33.85 -2.25
C THR A 25 8.84 33.49 -2.08
N GLN A 26 9.29 32.33 -2.61
CA GLN A 26 10.66 31.86 -2.47
C GLN A 26 11.69 32.68 -3.26
N GLU A 27 12.90 32.81 -2.72
CA GLU A 27 13.94 33.67 -3.28
C GLU A 27 14.38 33.26 -4.70
N PRO A 28 14.69 34.23 -5.59
CA PRO A 28 15.06 33.95 -6.99
C PRO A 28 16.37 33.17 -7.19
N GLN A 29 17.19 33.01 -6.14
CA GLN A 29 18.54 32.45 -6.24
C GLN A 29 18.56 30.92 -6.19
N LEU A 30 17.44 30.27 -5.89
CA LEU A 30 17.34 28.81 -5.88
C LEU A 30 17.12 28.27 -7.29
N THR A 31 17.71 27.11 -7.60
CA THR A 31 17.31 26.35 -8.78
C THR A 31 15.85 25.90 -8.65
N PRO A 32 15.13 25.61 -9.75
CA PRO A 32 13.74 25.17 -9.68
C PRO A 32 13.51 23.96 -8.76
N THR A 33 14.45 23.00 -8.72
CA THR A 33 14.37 21.83 -7.84
C THR A 33 14.56 22.20 -6.37
N GLU A 34 15.53 23.07 -6.06
CA GLU A 34 15.76 23.52 -4.68
C GLU A 34 14.58 24.34 -4.17
N LYS A 35 14.02 25.19 -5.03
CA LYS A 35 12.80 25.95 -4.74
C LYS A 35 11.62 25.04 -4.43
N LEU A 36 11.43 23.98 -5.22
CA LEU A 36 10.35 23.02 -5.01
C LEU A 36 10.54 22.23 -3.71
N ASN A 37 11.77 21.78 -3.45
CA ASN A 37 12.11 21.09 -2.21
C ASN A 37 11.87 21.99 -0.99
N ALA A 38 12.20 23.29 -1.07
CA ALA A 38 11.94 24.24 0.01
C ALA A 38 10.44 24.42 0.28
N CYS A 39 9.61 24.46 -0.78
CA CYS A 39 8.15 24.50 -0.62
C CYS A 39 7.63 23.25 0.10
N PHE A 40 8.04 22.06 -0.35
CA PHE A 40 7.64 20.80 0.28
C PHE A 40 8.20 20.63 1.71
N GLU A 41 9.35 21.20 2.01
CA GLU A 41 9.92 21.15 3.36
C GLU A 41 9.11 22.01 4.35
N SER A 42 8.46 23.07 3.86
CA SER A 42 7.72 24.03 4.68
C SER A 42 6.32 23.56 5.09
N ILE A 43 5.76 22.58 4.39
CA ILE A 43 4.40 22.05 4.63
C ILE A 43 4.50 20.80 5.53
N PRO A 44 4.00 20.83 6.78
CA PRO A 44 3.94 19.64 7.63
C PRO A 44 2.85 18.65 7.19
N VAL A 45 3.03 17.37 7.53
CA VAL A 45 2.06 16.30 7.27
C VAL A 45 0.71 16.57 7.95
N SER A 46 0.68 17.33 9.05
CA SER A 46 -0.55 17.73 9.74
C SER A 46 -1.50 18.59 8.88
N GLU A 47 -1.02 19.24 7.83
CA GLU A 47 -1.86 20.06 6.93
C GLU A 47 -2.56 19.23 5.86
N PHE A 48 -2.19 17.96 5.71
CA PHE A 48 -2.88 17.05 4.81
C PHE A 48 -4.30 16.78 5.29
N PRO A 49 -5.26 16.58 4.36
CA PRO A 49 -6.62 16.24 4.73
C PRO A 49 -6.65 15.01 5.64
N HIS A 50 -7.08 15.20 6.89
CA HIS A 50 -7.33 14.06 7.76
C HIS A 50 -8.44 13.21 7.15
N ALA A 51 -8.20 11.90 7.04
CA ALA A 51 -9.27 10.98 6.75
C ALA A 51 -10.38 11.23 7.79
N SER A 52 -11.63 11.28 7.34
CA SER A 52 -12.78 11.21 8.25
C SER A 52 -12.57 10.04 9.20
N SER A 53 -13.06 10.15 10.44
CA SER A 53 -12.76 9.28 11.60
C SER A 53 -13.05 7.77 11.44
N SER A 54 -13.16 7.24 10.22
CA SER A 54 -13.12 5.82 9.91
C SER A 54 -11.82 5.24 10.44
N LYS A 55 -11.98 4.42 11.48
CA LYS A 55 -11.01 3.51 12.06
C LYS A 55 -10.02 3.00 11.00
N VAL A 56 -8.73 3.25 11.23
CA VAL A 56 -7.65 2.63 10.44
C VAL A 56 -7.88 1.12 10.42
N ILE A 57 -7.87 0.53 9.22
CA ILE A 57 -8.06 -0.90 9.06
C ILE A 57 -6.72 -1.58 9.29
N GLU A 58 -6.65 -2.33 10.38
CA GLU A 58 -5.47 -3.10 10.78
C GLU A 58 -5.70 -4.59 10.49
N ILE A 59 -4.63 -5.30 10.12
CA ILE A 59 -4.65 -6.74 9.90
C ILE A 59 -3.85 -7.39 11.03
N LYS A 60 -4.43 -8.37 11.72
CA LYS A 60 -3.71 -9.12 12.75
C LYS A 60 -2.65 -10.03 12.12
N SER A 61 -1.51 -10.18 12.79
CA SER A 61 -0.39 -10.99 12.31
C SER A 61 -0.74 -12.49 12.22
N ASP A 62 -1.71 -12.97 12.99
CA ASP A 62 -2.26 -14.33 12.96
C ASP A 62 -3.46 -14.53 12.01
N ALA A 63 -3.89 -13.48 11.29
CA ALA A 63 -4.91 -13.62 10.26
C ALA A 63 -4.37 -14.45 9.08
N SER A 64 -5.23 -15.21 8.42
CA SER A 64 -4.84 -15.89 7.19
C SER A 64 -4.67 -14.92 6.02
N LEU A 65 -3.93 -15.30 4.98
CA LEU A 65 -3.84 -14.52 3.75
C LEU A 65 -5.23 -14.25 3.14
N GLY A 66 -6.13 -15.23 3.19
CA GLY A 66 -7.49 -15.06 2.71
C GLY A 66 -8.35 -14.11 3.55
N GLU A 67 -8.13 -14.04 4.86
CA GLU A 67 -8.74 -13.02 5.72
C GLU A 67 -8.18 -11.63 5.41
N ALA A 68 -6.86 -11.52 5.24
CA ALA A 68 -6.22 -10.26 4.86
C ALA A 68 -6.77 -9.72 3.52
N VAL A 69 -6.82 -10.55 2.47
CA VAL A 69 -7.37 -10.16 1.16
C VAL A 69 -8.84 -9.75 1.27
N ARG A 70 -9.63 -10.45 2.08
CA ARG A 70 -11.05 -10.12 2.33
C ARG A 70 -11.19 -8.75 2.99
N LEU A 71 -10.39 -8.45 4.02
CA LEU A 71 -10.39 -7.16 4.71
C LEU A 71 -10.01 -6.02 3.75
N LEU A 72 -8.91 -6.20 2.99
CA LEU A 72 -8.48 -5.22 2.00
C LEU A 72 -9.59 -4.94 0.97
N SER A 73 -10.25 -5.99 0.47
CA SER A 73 -11.33 -5.88 -0.51
C SER A 73 -12.58 -5.20 0.06
N GLN A 74 -13.04 -5.61 1.25
CA GLN A 74 -14.22 -5.05 1.92
C GLN A 74 -14.08 -3.55 2.17
N HIS A 75 -12.87 -3.11 2.52
CA HIS A 75 -12.56 -1.71 2.79
C HIS A 75 -12.05 -0.94 1.57
N LYS A 76 -11.94 -1.59 0.40
CA LYS A 76 -11.46 -1.00 -0.86
C LYS A 76 -10.08 -0.34 -0.74
N ILE A 77 -9.19 -0.97 0.03
CA ILE A 77 -7.81 -0.53 0.25
C ILE A 77 -6.83 -1.56 -0.32
N LEU A 78 -5.63 -1.11 -0.69
CA LEU A 78 -4.59 -1.96 -1.31
C LEU A 78 -3.54 -2.44 -0.32
N SER A 79 -3.43 -1.77 0.82
CA SER A 79 -2.44 -2.03 1.87
C SER A 79 -3.03 -1.75 3.24
N ALA A 80 -2.49 -2.40 4.26
CA ALA A 80 -2.86 -2.18 5.65
C ALA A 80 -1.69 -2.49 6.59
N PRO A 81 -1.61 -1.83 7.75
CA PRO A 81 -0.66 -2.17 8.80
C PRO A 81 -0.95 -3.53 9.40
N VAL A 82 0.13 -4.26 9.73
CA VAL A 82 0.06 -5.58 10.36
C VAL A 82 0.38 -5.45 11.83
N VAL A 83 -0.62 -5.68 12.68
CA VAL A 83 -0.49 -5.65 14.15
C VAL A 83 0.08 -6.97 14.62
N ASP A 84 1.14 -6.91 15.42
CA ASP A 84 1.66 -8.07 16.10
C ASP A 84 0.70 -8.48 17.24
N VAL A 85 0.12 -9.67 17.15
CA VAL A 85 -0.77 -10.21 18.19
C VAL A 85 -0.01 -10.60 19.46
N ASP A 86 1.30 -10.78 19.36
CA ASP A 86 2.17 -11.15 20.47
C ASP A 86 2.72 -9.92 21.22
N ALA A 87 2.45 -8.69 20.72
CA ALA A 87 2.87 -7.44 21.35
C ALA A 87 1.99 -7.07 22.58
N PRO A 88 2.57 -6.42 23.61
CA PRO A 88 1.81 -5.89 24.75
C PRO A 88 0.69 -4.91 24.34
N GLU A 89 -0.37 -4.81 25.16
CA GLU A 89 -1.49 -3.88 24.89
C GLU A 89 -1.08 -2.40 24.94
N ASP A 90 -0.06 -2.08 25.75
CA ASP A 90 0.54 -0.76 25.92
C ASP A 90 1.77 -0.54 25.03
N ALA A 91 2.03 -1.47 24.09
CA ALA A 91 3.15 -1.38 23.17
C ALA A 91 3.14 -0.06 22.39
N SER A 92 4.33 0.52 22.26
CA SER A 92 4.55 1.63 21.34
C SER A 92 4.24 1.18 19.90
N TRP A 93 3.97 2.13 19.00
CA TRP A 93 3.72 1.77 17.59
C TRP A 93 4.87 0.98 16.95
N ILE A 94 6.10 1.18 17.43
CA ILE A 94 7.31 0.50 16.94
C ILE A 94 7.20 -1.02 17.17
N ASP A 95 6.73 -1.40 18.36
CA ASP A 95 6.62 -2.80 18.77
C ASP A 95 5.26 -3.40 18.37
N ARG A 96 4.24 -2.55 18.19
CA ARG A 96 2.90 -2.98 17.82
C ARG A 96 2.78 -3.43 16.36
N TYR A 97 3.54 -2.86 15.43
CA TYR A 97 3.37 -3.14 13.99
C TYR A 97 4.60 -3.84 13.38
N LEU A 98 4.37 -5.02 12.79
CA LEU A 98 5.41 -5.78 12.08
C LEU A 98 5.80 -5.15 10.73
N GLY A 99 4.90 -4.36 10.14
CA GLY A 99 5.04 -3.88 8.78
C GLY A 99 3.72 -3.51 8.12
N MET A 100 3.78 -3.36 6.80
CA MET A 100 2.62 -3.19 5.94
C MET A 100 2.47 -4.39 5.03
N VAL A 101 1.25 -4.92 4.95
CA VAL A 101 0.90 -5.94 3.96
C VAL A 101 0.18 -5.29 2.78
N GLU A 102 0.59 -5.64 1.56
CA GLU A 102 -0.05 -5.20 0.31
C GLU A 102 -0.72 -6.39 -0.38
N PHE A 103 -1.88 -6.17 -1.02
CA PHE A 103 -2.52 -7.19 -1.86
C PHE A 103 -1.55 -7.75 -2.91
N ALA A 104 -0.78 -6.89 -3.57
CA ALA A 104 0.22 -7.31 -4.54
C ALA A 104 1.32 -8.19 -3.93
N GLY A 105 1.73 -7.91 -2.69
CA GLY A 105 2.70 -8.73 -1.96
C GLY A 105 2.17 -10.13 -1.68
N ILE A 106 0.91 -10.24 -1.25
CA ILE A 106 0.23 -11.53 -1.03
C ILE A 106 0.17 -12.33 -2.34
N VAL A 107 -0.28 -11.72 -3.43
CA VAL A 107 -0.39 -12.41 -4.73
C VAL A 107 0.96 -12.90 -5.21
N VAL A 108 1.99 -12.05 -5.18
CA VAL A 108 3.36 -12.42 -5.59
C VAL A 108 3.89 -13.56 -4.72
N TRP A 109 3.68 -13.51 -3.41
CA TRP A 109 4.12 -14.58 -2.52
C TRP A 109 3.46 -15.92 -2.86
N ILE A 110 2.14 -15.94 -3.09
CA ILE A 110 1.45 -17.20 -3.41
C ILE A 110 1.90 -17.76 -4.77
N LEU A 111 2.08 -16.89 -5.79
CA LEU A 111 2.63 -17.30 -7.08
C LEU A 111 4.01 -17.94 -6.90
N HIS A 112 4.88 -17.33 -6.09
CA HIS A 112 6.20 -17.89 -5.79
C HIS A 112 6.15 -19.25 -5.09
N GLN A 113 5.25 -19.44 -4.13
CA GLN A 113 5.10 -20.76 -3.48
C GLN A 113 4.57 -21.83 -4.43
N SER A 114 3.74 -21.43 -5.40
CA SER A 114 3.22 -22.36 -6.41
C SER A 114 4.26 -22.83 -7.43
N GLU A 115 5.33 -22.07 -7.64
CA GLU A 115 6.45 -22.48 -8.51
C GLU A 115 7.38 -23.48 -7.82
N LYS A 116 7.56 -23.33 -6.51
CA LYS A 116 8.43 -24.19 -5.66
C LYS A 116 7.84 -25.57 -5.36
N ASN A 117 6.52 -25.67 -5.28
CA ASN A 117 5.85 -26.95 -5.08
C ASN A 117 5.61 -27.61 -6.44
N ASP A 118 6.56 -28.47 -6.82
CA ASP A 118 6.65 -29.18 -8.09
C ASP A 118 5.61 -30.32 -8.26
N GLU A 119 4.50 -30.32 -7.51
CA GLU A 119 3.44 -31.34 -7.61
C GLU A 119 2.16 -30.80 -8.30
N ASP A 120 2.20 -30.89 -9.63
CA ASP A 120 1.19 -31.45 -10.54
C ASP A 120 -0.22 -30.83 -10.74
N THR A 121 -0.57 -29.64 -10.24
CA THR A 121 -1.87 -29.03 -10.69
C THR A 121 -1.89 -27.52 -10.87
N THR A 122 -1.04 -26.75 -10.17
CA THR A 122 -1.15 -25.28 -10.12
C THR A 122 -0.26 -24.54 -11.12
N ARG A 123 0.84 -25.16 -11.56
CA ARG A 123 1.83 -24.57 -12.47
C ARG A 123 1.27 -24.06 -13.81
N PRO A 124 0.40 -24.80 -14.54
CA PRO A 124 -0.08 -24.34 -15.84
C PRO A 124 -0.87 -23.04 -15.77
N ALA A 125 -1.64 -22.86 -14.69
CA ALA A 125 -2.47 -21.67 -14.49
C ALA A 125 -1.64 -20.44 -14.07
N VAL A 126 -0.64 -20.66 -13.21
CA VAL A 126 0.31 -19.63 -12.73
C VAL A 126 1.20 -19.11 -13.86
N VAL A 127 1.78 -20.02 -14.65
CA VAL A 127 2.63 -19.67 -15.80
C VAL A 127 1.85 -18.90 -16.86
N ALA A 128 0.58 -19.29 -17.11
CA ALA A 128 -0.29 -18.57 -18.04
C ALA A 128 -0.63 -17.14 -17.56
N ALA A 129 -0.82 -16.94 -16.26
CA ALA A 129 -1.09 -15.63 -15.67
C ALA A 129 0.17 -14.72 -15.67
N ALA A 130 1.34 -15.28 -15.31
CA ALA A 130 2.60 -14.55 -15.24
C ALA A 130 3.09 -14.09 -16.63
N ASN A 131 2.85 -14.88 -17.68
CA ASN A 131 3.25 -14.55 -19.05
C ASN A 131 2.33 -13.54 -19.76
N GLY A 132 1.35 -12.96 -19.07
CA GLY A 132 0.55 -11.84 -19.60
C GLY A 132 -0.16 -12.16 -20.92
N MET A 133 -0.57 -13.42 -21.12
CA MET A 133 -1.09 -13.93 -22.40
C MET A 133 -2.55 -13.49 -22.65
N TYR A 134 -2.81 -12.18 -22.53
CA TYR A 134 -3.99 -11.51 -23.07
C TYR A 134 -3.69 -11.08 -24.51
N SER A 135 -3.49 -12.02 -25.43
CA SER A 135 -3.39 -11.73 -26.86
C SER A 135 -4.64 -12.24 -27.58
N PRO A 136 -5.44 -11.39 -28.24
CA PRO A 136 -6.68 -11.80 -28.93
C PRO A 136 -6.46 -12.76 -30.12
N ARG A 137 -5.21 -13.10 -30.45
CA ARG A 137 -4.84 -13.83 -31.67
C ARG A 137 -4.52 -15.30 -31.47
N TYR A 138 -4.52 -15.83 -30.26
CA TYR A 138 -4.44 -17.28 -30.04
C TYR A 138 -5.85 -17.90 -30.04
N ARG A 139 -6.40 -18.06 -31.24
CA ARG A 139 -7.51 -19.00 -31.48
C ARG A 139 -6.93 -20.41 -31.36
N SER A 140 -7.24 -21.08 -30.26
CA SER A 140 -6.86 -22.46 -29.97
C SER A 140 -7.28 -23.40 -31.09
N LEU A 141 -6.30 -24.02 -31.75
CA LEU A 141 -6.48 -25.21 -32.59
C LEU A 141 -6.37 -26.47 -31.72
N GLN A 142 -7.20 -26.59 -30.66
CA GLN A 142 -7.50 -27.85 -29.99
C GLN A 142 -8.90 -27.78 -29.33
N PRO A 143 -9.74 -28.83 -29.47
CA PRO A 143 -11.07 -28.89 -28.85
C PRO A 143 -10.92 -29.23 -27.37
N GLY A 144 -10.77 -28.18 -26.55
CA GLY A 144 -10.55 -28.29 -25.11
C GLY A 144 -9.95 -26.99 -24.57
N SER A 145 -10.72 -25.92 -24.63
CA SER A 145 -10.34 -24.54 -24.27
C SER A 145 -9.54 -24.43 -22.96
N PRO A 146 -8.44 -23.65 -22.89
CA PRO A 146 -7.85 -23.26 -21.62
C PRO A 146 -8.77 -22.24 -20.93
N LYS A 147 -9.64 -22.69 -20.03
CA LYS A 147 -10.43 -21.85 -19.12
C LYS A 147 -9.55 -21.31 -17.99
N THR A 148 -8.39 -20.73 -18.31
CA THR A 148 -7.29 -20.64 -17.36
C THR A 148 -7.40 -19.47 -16.38
N ALA A 149 -8.11 -18.39 -16.72
CA ALA A 149 -8.28 -17.25 -15.81
C ALA A 149 -9.35 -17.48 -14.72
N GLY A 150 -10.45 -18.16 -15.07
CA GLY A 150 -11.53 -18.45 -14.10
C GLY A 150 -11.12 -19.48 -13.05
N ASN A 151 -10.42 -20.53 -13.48
CA ASN A 151 -10.00 -21.62 -12.59
C ASN A 151 -8.84 -21.21 -11.67
N PHE A 152 -7.97 -20.27 -12.09
CA PHE A 152 -6.81 -19.88 -11.28
C PHE A 152 -7.21 -19.28 -9.93
N PHE A 153 -8.13 -18.32 -9.90
CA PHE A 153 -8.54 -17.68 -8.65
C PHE A 153 -9.36 -18.64 -7.76
N GLU A 154 -10.15 -19.52 -8.36
CA GLU A 154 -10.88 -20.57 -7.63
C GLU A 154 -9.91 -21.57 -6.97
N LEU A 155 -8.91 -22.04 -7.72
CA LEU A 155 -7.84 -22.91 -7.23
C LEU A 155 -6.99 -22.21 -6.15
N LEU A 156 -6.65 -20.94 -6.37
CA LEU A 156 -5.88 -20.11 -5.44
C LEU A 156 -6.63 -19.94 -4.12
N THR A 157 -7.89 -19.53 -4.17
CA THR A 157 -8.72 -19.33 -2.98
C THR A 157 -9.06 -20.64 -2.28
N SER A 158 -9.01 -21.76 -3.00
CA SER A 158 -9.18 -23.11 -2.45
C SER A 158 -7.90 -23.70 -1.85
N SER A 159 -6.72 -23.17 -2.19
CA SER A 159 -5.42 -23.69 -1.77
C SER A 159 -5.16 -23.55 -0.26
N ASP A 160 -4.36 -24.47 0.29
CA ASP A 160 -3.93 -24.41 1.68
C ASP A 160 -3.07 -23.17 1.98
N PHE A 161 -2.25 -22.73 1.02
CA PHE A 161 -1.45 -21.51 1.16
C PHE A 161 -2.31 -20.29 1.42
N TYR A 162 -3.42 -20.13 0.70
CA TYR A 162 -4.33 -18.99 0.86
C TYR A 162 -5.12 -19.06 2.18
N LYS A 163 -5.56 -20.26 2.58
CA LYS A 163 -6.43 -20.45 3.75
C LYS A 163 -5.69 -20.48 5.07
N ASN A 164 -4.50 -21.08 5.11
CA ASN A 164 -3.85 -21.46 6.37
C ASN A 164 -2.59 -20.64 6.67
N THR A 165 -1.89 -20.11 5.66
CA THR A 165 -0.70 -19.27 5.88
C THR A 165 -1.10 -17.99 6.60
N LYS A 166 -0.38 -17.65 7.67
CA LYS A 166 -0.62 -16.43 8.43
C LYS A 166 0.15 -15.27 7.84
N VAL A 167 -0.35 -14.06 8.06
CA VAL A 167 0.33 -12.84 7.59
C VAL A 167 1.73 -12.72 8.18
N LYS A 168 1.95 -13.13 9.43
CA LYS A 168 3.29 -13.15 10.04
C LYS A 168 4.27 -14.10 9.37
N ASP A 169 3.79 -15.21 8.80
CA ASP A 169 4.65 -16.19 8.13
C ASP A 169 5.27 -15.64 6.84
N ILE A 170 4.64 -14.62 6.25
CA ILE A 170 5.14 -13.92 5.05
C ILE A 170 5.85 -12.60 5.38
N SER A 171 5.93 -12.24 6.66
CA SER A 171 6.64 -11.03 7.09
C SER A 171 8.12 -11.11 6.71
N GLY A 172 8.69 -9.99 6.26
CA GLY A 172 10.07 -9.93 5.77
C GLY A 172 10.33 -10.66 4.44
N SER A 173 9.30 -11.26 3.81
CA SER A 173 9.41 -11.87 2.47
C SER A 173 9.03 -10.87 1.37
N PHE A 174 8.91 -11.33 0.12
CA PHE A 174 8.64 -10.52 -1.09
C PHE A 174 7.72 -9.32 -0.86
N ARG A 175 8.20 -8.11 -1.22
CA ARG A 175 7.44 -6.85 -1.16
C ARG A 175 6.87 -6.50 0.22
N TRP A 176 7.37 -7.12 1.30
CA TRP A 176 7.07 -6.67 2.66
C TRP A 176 7.66 -5.29 2.89
N ALA A 177 6.80 -4.32 3.20
CA ALA A 177 7.22 -2.97 3.54
C ALA A 177 7.43 -2.88 5.06
N PRO A 178 8.59 -2.43 5.54
CA PRO A 178 8.76 -2.12 6.96
C PRO A 178 7.74 -1.06 7.39
N PHE A 179 7.35 -1.06 8.66
CA PHE A 179 6.46 -0.04 9.21
C PHE A 179 7.26 1.26 9.41
N LEU A 180 7.39 2.04 8.34
CA LEU A 180 8.03 3.36 8.38
C LEU A 180 6.95 4.40 8.58
N ALA A 181 6.80 4.88 9.81
CA ALA A 181 5.79 5.87 10.13
C ALA A 181 6.32 7.29 10.04
N LEU A 182 5.45 8.20 9.60
CA LEU A 182 5.65 9.64 9.70
C LEU A 182 4.96 10.16 10.95
N GLN A 183 5.54 11.17 11.57
CA GLN A 183 4.87 12.01 12.54
C GLN A 183 4.15 13.14 11.82
N THR A 184 3.11 13.68 12.45
CA THR A 184 2.35 14.83 11.94
C THR A 184 3.22 16.08 11.74
N SER A 185 4.31 16.21 12.49
CA SER A 185 5.28 17.30 12.36
C SER A 185 6.34 17.09 11.26
N ASN A 186 6.39 15.93 10.61
CA ASN A 186 7.33 15.73 9.49
C ASN A 186 6.88 16.53 8.27
N SER A 187 7.84 16.91 7.42
CA SER A 187 7.55 17.68 6.21
C SER A 187 6.95 16.84 5.08
N PHE A 188 6.23 17.49 4.18
CA PHE A 188 5.77 16.89 2.93
C PHE A 188 6.96 16.39 2.11
N LEU A 189 8.10 17.09 2.12
CA LEU A 189 9.33 16.61 1.49
C LEU A 189 9.78 15.28 2.08
N THR A 190 9.80 15.15 3.42
CA THR A 190 10.14 13.89 4.10
C THR A 190 9.22 12.76 3.66
N MET A 191 7.91 13.03 3.55
CA MET A 191 6.93 12.06 3.06
C MET A 191 7.25 11.60 1.63
N LEU A 192 7.49 12.54 0.71
CA LEU A 192 7.83 12.25 -0.69
C LEU A 192 9.12 11.43 -0.81
N LEU A 193 10.13 11.76 -0.01
CA LEU A 193 11.41 11.05 0.03
C LEU A 193 11.23 9.61 0.52
N LEU A 194 10.42 9.36 1.55
CA LEU A 194 10.12 8.00 2.01
C LEU A 194 9.38 7.19 0.95
N LEU A 195 8.31 7.76 0.37
CA LEU A 195 7.53 7.12 -0.70
C LEU A 195 8.44 6.74 -1.89
N SER A 196 9.32 7.66 -2.30
CA SER A 196 10.25 7.45 -3.42
C SER A 196 11.33 6.42 -3.10
N LYS A 197 12.06 6.59 -1.98
CA LYS A 197 13.20 5.76 -1.59
C LYS A 197 12.81 4.30 -1.38
N TYR A 198 11.66 4.08 -0.74
CA TYR A 198 11.17 2.73 -0.43
C TYR A 198 10.16 2.22 -1.47
N ARG A 199 9.86 3.01 -2.51
CA ARG A 199 8.87 2.68 -3.56
C ARG A 199 7.52 2.25 -2.96
N MET A 200 7.14 2.91 -1.87
CA MET A 200 5.89 2.68 -1.16
C MET A 200 4.78 3.52 -1.80
N LYS A 201 3.55 3.02 -1.80
CA LYS A 201 2.38 3.75 -2.32
C LYS A 201 1.66 4.57 -1.24
N SER A 202 1.97 4.28 0.02
CA SER A 202 1.34 4.87 1.20
C SER A 202 2.33 4.78 2.36
N VAL A 203 2.31 5.76 3.24
CA VAL A 203 3.11 5.79 4.46
C VAL A 203 2.15 6.02 5.64
N PRO A 204 2.20 5.19 6.70
CA PRO A 204 1.37 5.42 7.88
C PRO A 204 1.81 6.71 8.59
N VAL A 205 0.84 7.47 9.07
CA VAL A 205 1.08 8.62 9.95
C VAL A 205 0.68 8.22 11.36
N VAL A 206 1.60 8.37 12.30
CA VAL A 206 1.40 8.08 13.72
C VAL A 206 1.52 9.37 14.51
N ASP A 207 0.63 9.54 15.47
CA ASP A 207 0.84 10.57 16.48
C ASP A 207 1.96 10.10 17.41
N PRO A 208 2.94 10.96 17.72
CA PRO A 208 3.95 10.69 18.73
C PRO A 208 3.32 10.76 20.12
N GLY A 209 2.45 9.80 20.42
CA GLY A 209 1.81 9.52 21.71
C GLY A 209 1.50 10.73 22.58
N ASP A 210 0.23 11.16 22.60
CA ASP A 210 -0.33 11.56 23.89
C ASP A 210 -0.24 10.32 24.78
N LYS A 211 0.57 10.42 25.84
CA LYS A 211 0.60 9.44 26.93
C LYS A 211 -0.84 9.31 27.43
N ARG A 212 -1.51 8.21 27.14
CA ARG A 212 -2.71 7.82 27.87
C ARG A 212 -2.33 7.34 29.26
#